data_AF-A0A4R6T4U9-F1
#
_entry.id   AF-A0A4R6T4U9-F1
#
_cell.length_a   1.000
_cell.length_b   1.000
_cell.length_c   1.000
_cell.angle_alpha   90.00
_cell.angle_beta   90.00
_cell.angle_gamma   90.00
#
_symmetry.space_group_name_H-M   'P 1'
#
loop_
_entity.id
_entity.type
_entity.pdbx_description
1 polymer ?
#
loop_
_entity_poly.entity_id
_entity_poly.type
_entity_poly.pdbx_seq_one_letter_code
_entity_poly.pdbx_strand_id
1 'polypeptide(L)'
;MKRFFLILFLSLPLLFSCKEEEEEPNVEAFIFGEWNFFCEGNCIQIYKYDQGKLYIDNLNSFRDAPVITYKSTPLASQYNSLVEDLRTSFPETFLRPLGNNLIACPECVDQGAYYLAFENKTGVLWWQVGKDPSLWPEEIKPFMNKLILALDQLPEQ
;
A
#
# COMPACT_ATOMS: atom_id res chain seq x y z
N MET A 1 65.28 -6.53 -38.40
CA MET A 1 63.96 -5.92 -38.12
C MET A 1 62.92 -6.69 -38.91
N LYS A 2 61.74 -7.09 -38.42
CA LYS A 2 61.17 -7.16 -37.06
C LYS A 2 61.00 -8.67 -36.74
N ARG A 3 61.22 -9.20 -35.52
CA ARG A 3 60.40 -9.14 -34.29
C ARG A 3 58.91 -9.50 -34.47
N PHE A 4 58.55 -10.67 -33.88
CA PHE A 4 57.34 -10.94 -33.07
C PHE A 4 55.96 -10.98 -33.79
N PHE A 5 54.99 -11.82 -33.41
CA PHE A 5 54.95 -12.95 -32.46
C PHE A 5 53.73 -13.86 -32.77
N LEU A 6 53.73 -15.13 -32.34
CA LEU A 6 52.50 -15.92 -32.26
C LEU A 6 51.61 -15.34 -31.15
N ILE A 7 50.38 -14.92 -31.48
CA ILE A 7 49.30 -14.79 -30.48
C ILE A 7 47.98 -15.29 -31.08
N LEU A 8 47.69 -16.58 -30.87
CA LEU A 8 46.34 -17.13 -30.93
C LEU A 8 45.64 -16.74 -29.62
N PHE A 9 44.97 -15.59 -29.57
CA PHE A 9 44.18 -15.23 -28.38
C PHE A 9 42.75 -15.75 -28.51
N LEU A 10 42.48 -16.77 -27.70
CA LEU A 10 41.21 -17.45 -27.51
C LEU A 10 40.09 -16.43 -27.21
N SER A 11 39.11 -16.30 -28.12
CA SER A 11 37.89 -15.54 -27.86
C SER A 11 37.02 -16.30 -26.86
N LEU A 12 37.25 -16.06 -25.57
CA LEU A 12 36.45 -16.62 -24.48
C LEU A 12 35.12 -15.84 -24.40
N PRO A 13 33.96 -16.43 -24.74
CA PRO A 13 32.69 -15.79 -24.43
C PRO A 13 32.52 -15.78 -22.91
N LEU A 14 32.45 -14.58 -22.33
CA LEU A 14 32.08 -14.40 -20.94
C LEU A 14 30.61 -14.80 -20.78
N LEU A 15 30.38 -16.06 -20.42
CA LEU A 15 29.08 -16.54 -19.98
C LEU A 15 28.77 -15.89 -18.63
N PHE A 16 28.17 -14.71 -18.66
CA PHE A 16 27.50 -14.11 -17.52
C PHE A 16 26.31 -14.99 -17.15
N SER A 17 26.58 -15.98 -16.30
CA SER A 17 25.53 -16.67 -15.55
C SER A 17 24.97 -15.69 -14.53
N CYS A 18 23.91 -14.97 -14.91
CA CYS A 18 23.01 -14.43 -13.91
C CYS A 18 22.49 -15.63 -13.13
N LYS A 19 22.81 -15.70 -11.83
CA LYS A 19 21.93 -16.43 -10.93
C LYS A 19 20.59 -15.71 -10.97
N GLU A 20 19.54 -16.45 -11.20
CA GLU A 20 18.24 -16.08 -10.66
C GLU A 20 18.43 -16.08 -9.14
N GLU A 21 18.53 -14.88 -8.56
CA GLU A 21 18.29 -14.73 -7.13
C GLU A 21 16.85 -15.18 -6.92
N GLU A 22 16.62 -16.09 -5.96
CA GLU A 22 15.27 -16.46 -5.57
C GLU A 22 14.61 -15.19 -5.04
N GLU A 23 13.81 -14.52 -5.89
CA GLU A 23 13.07 -13.32 -5.51
C GLU A 23 12.18 -13.70 -4.33
N GLU A 24 12.56 -13.24 -3.13
CA GLU A 24 11.71 -13.36 -1.96
C GLU A 24 10.31 -12.87 -2.34
N PRO A 25 9.25 -13.62 -1.98
CA PRO A 25 7.90 -13.25 -2.37
C PRO A 25 7.66 -11.79 -2.01
N ASN A 26 7.23 -11.00 -2.98
CA ASN A 26 7.02 -9.58 -2.83
C ASN A 26 5.83 -9.34 -1.90
N VAL A 27 6.07 -9.42 -0.58
CA VAL A 27 5.05 -9.23 0.45
C VAL A 27 4.61 -7.77 0.40
N GLU A 28 3.44 -7.54 -0.18
CA GLU A 28 2.84 -6.23 -0.28
C GLU A 28 2.13 -5.91 1.03
N ALA A 29 2.66 -4.91 1.75
CA ALA A 29 1.96 -4.38 2.91
C ALA A 29 0.73 -3.61 2.43
N PHE A 30 -0.41 -3.89 3.06
CA PHE A 30 -1.68 -3.25 2.74
C PHE A 30 -2.00 -2.20 3.79
N ILE A 31 -2.13 -0.96 3.37
CA ILE A 31 -2.37 0.21 4.23
C ILE A 31 -3.77 0.72 3.90
N PHE A 32 -4.59 0.96 4.91
CA PHE A 32 -5.98 1.39 4.72
C PHE A 32 -6.49 2.18 5.92
N GLY A 33 -7.51 3.01 5.71
CA GLY A 33 -8.18 3.70 6.80
C GLY A 33 -8.84 4.99 6.33
N GLU A 34 -9.02 5.94 7.24
CA GLU A 34 -9.59 7.24 6.92
C GLU A 34 -8.88 8.40 7.60
N TRP A 35 -9.17 9.61 7.12
CA TRP A 35 -8.72 10.87 7.69
C TRP A 35 -9.72 11.99 7.37
N ASN A 36 -9.61 13.11 8.08
CA ASN A 36 -10.28 14.37 7.74
C ASN A 36 -9.38 15.56 8.18
N PHE A 37 -9.32 16.64 7.39
CA PHE A 37 -8.54 17.83 7.76
C PHE A 37 -9.26 18.75 8.77
N PHE A 38 -10.59 18.73 8.85
CA PHE A 38 -11.41 19.70 9.60
C PHE A 38 -12.03 19.16 10.90
N CYS A 39 -11.65 17.97 11.35
CA CYS A 39 -12.04 17.44 12.66
C CYS A 39 -11.22 18.01 13.83
N GLU A 40 -11.69 17.74 15.04
CA GLU A 40 -11.02 18.00 16.31
C GLU A 40 -10.56 16.67 16.94
N GLY A 41 -9.46 16.68 17.69
CA GLY A 41 -8.92 15.47 18.32
C GLY A 41 -8.14 14.58 17.35
N ASN A 42 -8.43 13.28 17.35
CA ASN A 42 -7.82 12.37 16.38
C ASN A 42 -8.55 12.45 15.03
N CYS A 43 -7.80 12.87 14.01
CA CYS A 43 -8.25 13.14 12.65
C CYS A 43 -7.74 12.13 11.62
N ILE A 44 -7.12 11.05 12.07
CA ILE A 44 -6.52 10.02 11.23
C ILE A 44 -6.65 8.67 11.92
N GLN A 45 -7.12 7.68 11.18
CA GLN A 45 -7.27 6.32 11.68
C GLN A 45 -6.83 5.38 10.57
N ILE A 46 -5.52 5.13 10.51
CA ILE A 46 -4.87 4.32 9.47
C ILE A 46 -4.30 3.05 10.09
N TYR A 47 -4.43 1.96 9.34
CA TYR A 47 -3.90 0.66 9.67
C TYR A 47 -2.92 0.20 8.59
N LYS A 48 -1.84 -0.48 9.00
CA LYS A 48 -0.92 -1.19 8.11
C LYS A 48 -0.95 -2.67 8.43
N TYR A 49 -1.32 -3.48 7.46
CA TYR A 49 -1.24 -4.94 7.52
C TYR A 49 0.01 -5.40 6.76
N ASP A 50 0.95 -5.97 7.49
CA ASP A 50 2.27 -6.34 6.98
C ASP A 50 2.72 -7.65 7.64
N GLN A 51 3.21 -8.59 6.83
CA GLN A 51 3.66 -9.93 7.27
C GLN A 51 2.70 -10.63 8.26
N GLY A 52 1.39 -10.56 8.01
CA GLY A 52 0.38 -11.19 8.88
C GLY A 52 0.17 -10.49 10.23
N LYS A 53 0.55 -9.22 10.36
CA LYS A 53 0.36 -8.40 11.56
C LYS A 53 -0.31 -7.09 11.20
N LEU A 54 -1.31 -6.71 11.98
CA LEU A 54 -1.99 -5.43 11.85
C LEU A 54 -1.39 -4.41 12.82
N TYR A 55 -1.00 -3.25 12.32
CA TYR A 55 -0.53 -2.12 13.09
C TYR A 55 -1.50 -0.95 12.91
N ILE A 56 -1.69 -0.18 13.98
CA ILE A 56 -2.43 1.08 13.96
C ILE A 56 -1.45 2.24 13.86
N ASP A 57 -1.86 3.35 13.25
CA ASP A 57 -1.05 4.56 13.19
C ASP A 57 -0.84 5.19 14.58
N ASN A 58 0.03 6.19 14.66
CA ASN A 58 0.41 6.91 15.87
C ASN A 58 0.47 8.42 15.62
N LEU A 59 -0.48 8.94 14.83
CA LEU A 59 -0.66 10.36 14.55
C LEU A 59 -2.03 10.81 15.08
N ASN A 60 -2.21 12.11 15.35
CA ASN A 60 -3.54 12.70 15.48
C ASN A 60 -3.96 13.38 14.18
N SER A 61 -3.03 13.73 13.30
CA SER A 61 -3.32 14.32 12.00
C SER A 61 -2.16 14.17 11.03
N PHE A 62 -2.45 14.22 9.72
CA PHE A 62 -1.45 14.46 8.67
C PHE A 62 -0.69 15.80 8.82
N ARG A 63 -1.13 16.69 9.73
CA ARG A 63 -0.36 17.88 10.14
C ARG A 63 0.83 17.56 11.04
N ASP A 64 0.82 16.42 11.74
CA ASP A 64 1.81 16.09 12.76
C ASP A 64 3.10 15.54 12.15
N ALA A 65 2.99 14.82 11.02
CA ALA A 65 4.11 14.21 10.31
C ALA A 65 3.85 14.12 8.79
N PRO A 66 4.89 14.26 7.94
CA PRO A 66 4.77 14.13 6.48
C PRO A 66 4.64 12.67 6.00
N VAL A 67 4.74 11.68 6.90
CA VAL A 67 4.69 10.25 6.61
C VAL A 67 3.89 9.57 7.73
N ILE A 68 3.08 8.57 7.38
CA ILE A 68 2.28 7.80 8.34
C ILE A 68 3.22 6.93 9.20
N THR A 69 3.22 7.17 10.51
CA THR A 69 3.97 6.37 11.50
C THR A 69 3.03 5.48 12.28
N TYR A 70 3.50 4.29 12.70
CA TYR A 70 2.69 3.26 13.34
C TYR A 70 3.15 2.94 14.76
N LYS A 71 2.23 2.51 15.62
CA LYS A 71 2.55 1.94 16.95
C LYS A 71 3.37 0.66 16.75
N SER A 72 4.42 0.46 17.54
CA SER A 72 5.35 -0.67 17.39
C SER A 72 4.75 -2.02 17.80
N THR A 73 3.72 -2.00 18.65
CA THR A 73 2.97 -3.19 19.07
C THR A 73 1.83 -3.45 18.08
N PRO A 74 1.75 -4.64 17.45
CA PRO A 74 0.62 -4.97 16.59
C PRO A 74 -0.67 -5.16 17.40
N LEU A 75 -1.80 -4.94 16.75
CA LEU A 75 -3.13 -5.25 17.26
C LEU A 75 -3.33 -6.76 17.42
N ALA A 76 -4.38 -7.14 18.16
CA ALA A 76 -4.69 -8.54 18.43
C ALA A 76 -4.91 -9.34 17.13
N SER A 77 -4.34 -10.54 17.05
CA SER A 77 -4.37 -11.37 15.83
C SER A 77 -5.77 -11.81 15.38
N GLN A 78 -6.80 -11.64 16.22
CA GLN A 78 -8.21 -11.83 15.85
C GLN A 78 -8.65 -10.97 14.65
N TYR A 79 -8.00 -9.84 14.40
CA TYR A 79 -8.32 -8.95 13.28
C TYR A 79 -7.64 -9.35 11.96
N ASN A 80 -6.65 -10.25 11.99
CA ASN A 80 -5.85 -10.59 10.82
C ASN A 80 -6.67 -11.22 9.68
N SER A 81 -7.66 -12.06 10.00
CA SER A 81 -8.52 -12.69 8.99
C SER A 81 -9.46 -11.68 8.33
N LEU A 82 -10.03 -10.74 9.09
CA LEU A 82 -10.85 -9.64 8.57
C LEU A 82 -10.04 -8.79 7.59
N VAL A 83 -8.81 -8.44 7.94
CA VAL A 83 -7.97 -7.57 7.11
C VAL A 83 -7.37 -8.28 5.91
N GLU A 84 -7.04 -9.58 6.00
CA GLU A 84 -6.62 -10.37 4.84
C GLU A 84 -7.77 -10.55 3.84
N ASP A 85 -8.99 -10.78 4.33
CA ASP A 85 -10.21 -10.84 3.52
C ASP A 85 -10.54 -9.47 2.88
N LEU A 86 -10.32 -8.36 3.59
CA LEU A 86 -10.40 -7.01 3.01
C LEU A 86 -9.36 -6.83 1.89
N ARG A 87 -8.07 -7.08 2.19
CA ARG A 87 -6.94 -6.94 1.27
C ARG A 87 -7.13 -7.71 -0.03
N THR A 88 -7.53 -8.98 0.06
CA THR A 88 -7.74 -9.88 -1.09
C THR A 88 -8.99 -9.58 -1.90
N SER A 89 -9.88 -8.72 -1.38
CA SER A 89 -11.06 -8.22 -2.11
C SER A 89 -10.85 -6.87 -2.82
N PHE A 90 -9.64 -6.29 -2.74
CA PHE A 90 -9.34 -5.06 -3.49
C PHE A 90 -9.38 -5.33 -5.00
N PRO A 91 -10.06 -4.48 -5.80
CA PRO A 91 -10.23 -4.73 -7.23
C PRO A 91 -8.91 -4.59 -8.00
N GLU A 92 -8.44 -5.67 -8.63
CA GLU A 92 -7.18 -5.71 -9.40
C GLU A 92 -7.08 -4.63 -10.49
N THR A 93 -8.23 -4.22 -11.05
CA THR A 93 -8.32 -3.14 -12.06
C THR A 93 -7.76 -1.81 -11.59
N PHE A 94 -7.71 -1.56 -10.28
CA PHE A 94 -7.14 -0.34 -9.72
C PHE A 94 -5.62 -0.42 -9.52
N LEU A 95 -5.03 -1.62 -9.39
CA LEU A 95 -3.61 -1.79 -9.07
C LEU A 95 -2.71 -1.19 -10.17
N ARG A 96 -2.94 -1.53 -11.45
CA ARG A 96 -2.24 -0.91 -12.60
C ARG A 96 -3.16 -0.86 -13.83
N PRO A 97 -3.13 0.23 -14.62
CA PRO A 97 -2.30 1.43 -14.50
C PRO A 97 -2.86 2.52 -13.56
N LEU A 98 -3.97 2.25 -12.86
CA LEU A 98 -4.78 3.27 -12.16
C LEU A 98 -4.34 3.59 -10.71
N GLY A 99 -3.11 3.24 -10.33
CA GLY A 99 -2.52 3.62 -9.04
C GLY A 99 -2.23 5.13 -8.93
N ASN A 100 -2.08 5.60 -7.69
CA ASN A 100 -1.67 6.96 -7.33
C ASN A 100 -2.69 8.03 -7.74
N ASN A 101 -3.95 7.84 -7.36
CA ASN A 101 -5.07 8.63 -7.89
C ASN A 101 -6.13 8.98 -6.83
N LEU A 102 -6.91 10.02 -7.12
CA LEU A 102 -8.12 10.39 -6.37
C LEU A 102 -9.35 9.73 -7.01
N ILE A 103 -10.21 9.11 -6.21
CA ILE A 103 -11.42 8.41 -6.66
C ILE A 103 -12.64 9.07 -6.02
N ALA A 104 -13.62 9.49 -6.81
CA ALA A 104 -14.90 10.02 -6.32
C ALA A 104 -14.73 11.12 -5.25
N CYS A 105 -13.78 12.04 -5.49
CA CYS A 105 -13.14 12.85 -4.44
C CYS A 105 -13.39 14.38 -4.57
N PRO A 106 -14.59 14.89 -4.90
CA PRO A 106 -14.81 16.33 -5.06
C PRO A 106 -14.69 17.08 -3.72
N GLU A 107 -15.20 16.49 -2.64
CA GLU A 107 -15.30 17.11 -1.31
C GLU A 107 -14.25 16.56 -0.32
N CYS A 108 -13.21 15.87 -0.79
CA CYS A 108 -12.22 15.21 0.08
C CYS A 108 -11.45 16.17 1.00
N VAL A 109 -11.34 17.44 0.63
CA VAL A 109 -10.71 18.46 1.46
C VAL A 109 -11.56 18.69 2.73
N ASP A 110 -12.87 18.84 2.55
CA ASP A 110 -13.82 19.23 3.60
C ASP A 110 -14.38 18.03 4.40
N GLN A 111 -14.64 16.91 3.73
CA GLN A 111 -15.21 15.69 4.33
C GLN A 111 -14.14 14.65 4.73
N GLY A 112 -12.89 14.87 4.32
CA GLY A 112 -11.85 13.86 4.38
C GLY A 112 -12.01 12.75 3.34
N ALA A 113 -11.20 11.70 3.44
CA ALA A 113 -11.22 10.58 2.52
C ALA A 113 -10.86 9.26 3.21
N TYR A 114 -11.16 8.15 2.54
CA TYR A 114 -10.53 6.87 2.81
C TYR A 114 -9.18 6.80 2.11
N TYR A 115 -8.13 6.46 2.84
CA TYR A 115 -6.80 6.21 2.28
C TYR A 115 -6.61 4.71 2.07
N LEU A 116 -6.01 4.35 0.94
CA LEU A 116 -5.69 2.97 0.57
C LEU A 116 -4.30 2.95 -0.06
N ALA A 117 -3.47 1.97 0.25
CA ALA A 117 -2.21 1.75 -0.44
C ALA A 117 -1.70 0.30 -0.37
N PHE A 118 -0.92 -0.07 -1.37
CA PHE A 118 -0.04 -1.24 -1.35
C PHE A 118 1.41 -0.76 -1.40
N GLU A 119 2.21 -1.15 -0.42
CA GLU A 119 3.63 -0.83 -0.31
C GLU A 119 4.47 -2.11 -0.47
N ASN A 120 5.49 -2.06 -1.32
CA ASN A 120 6.39 -3.20 -1.55
C ASN A 120 7.83 -2.71 -1.88
N LYS A 121 8.77 -3.62 -2.15
CA LYS A 121 10.19 -3.27 -2.41
C LYS A 121 10.40 -2.33 -3.61
N THR A 122 9.42 -2.24 -4.52
CA THR A 122 9.47 -1.39 -5.74
C THR A 122 8.81 -0.02 -5.58
N GLY A 123 8.09 0.22 -4.49
CA GLY A 123 7.43 1.50 -4.19
C GLY A 123 6.03 1.34 -3.61
N VAL A 124 5.23 2.42 -3.73
CA VAL A 124 3.86 2.50 -3.20
C VAL A 124 2.87 2.80 -4.34
N LEU A 125 1.77 2.06 -4.36
CA LEU A 125 0.54 2.41 -5.09
C LEU A 125 -0.47 2.89 -4.06
N TRP A 126 -1.05 4.09 -4.23
CA TRP A 126 -2.03 4.64 -3.29
C TRP A 126 -3.29 5.19 -3.98
N TRP A 127 -4.37 5.30 -3.21
CA TRP A 127 -5.61 5.95 -3.59
C TRP A 127 -6.19 6.75 -2.43
N GLN A 128 -6.85 7.86 -2.75
CA GLN A 128 -7.74 8.55 -1.82
C GLN A 128 -9.16 8.45 -2.38
N VAL A 129 -10.08 7.87 -1.62
CA VAL A 129 -11.48 7.68 -2.04
C VAL A 129 -12.38 8.61 -1.22
N GLY A 130 -13.12 9.49 -1.90
CA GLY A 130 -14.06 10.38 -1.23
C GLY A 130 -15.20 9.62 -0.55
N LYS A 131 -15.83 10.24 0.46
CA LYS A 131 -16.76 9.53 1.34
C LYS A 131 -18.19 9.36 0.81
N ASP A 132 -18.55 9.97 -0.32
CA ASP A 132 -19.89 9.87 -0.92
C ASP A 132 -20.06 8.57 -1.75
N PRO A 133 -20.87 7.59 -1.29
CA PRO A 133 -21.05 6.31 -1.99
C PRO A 133 -21.83 6.42 -3.30
N SER A 134 -22.50 7.54 -3.55
CA SER A 134 -23.21 7.79 -4.81
C SER A 134 -22.27 8.11 -5.97
N LEU A 135 -21.04 8.52 -5.67
CA LEU A 135 -20.02 8.90 -6.65
C LEU A 135 -18.98 7.81 -6.93
N TRP A 136 -18.98 6.71 -6.16
CA TRP A 136 -18.02 5.62 -6.34
C TRP A 136 -18.24 4.85 -7.65
N PRO A 137 -17.18 4.57 -8.43
CA PRO A 137 -17.25 3.61 -9.53
C PRO A 137 -17.78 2.25 -9.05
N GLU A 138 -18.65 1.62 -9.84
CA GLU A 138 -19.29 0.35 -9.47
C GLU A 138 -18.28 -0.79 -9.26
N GLU A 139 -17.09 -0.70 -9.86
CA GLU A 139 -16.01 -1.67 -9.70
C GLU A 139 -15.36 -1.66 -8.30
N ILE A 140 -15.27 -0.50 -7.64
CA ILE A 140 -14.64 -0.36 -6.30
C ILE A 140 -15.67 -0.30 -5.17
N LYS A 141 -16.92 0.06 -5.48
CA LYS A 141 -18.03 0.19 -4.53
C LYS A 141 -18.26 -1.03 -3.62
N PRO A 142 -18.17 -2.30 -4.08
CA PRO A 142 -18.23 -3.46 -3.19
C PRO A 142 -17.09 -3.50 -2.16
N PHE A 143 -15.87 -3.17 -2.59
CA PHE A 143 -14.71 -3.09 -1.70
C PHE A 143 -14.86 -1.93 -0.69
N MET A 144 -15.32 -0.75 -1.12
CA MET A 144 -15.52 0.39 -0.22
C MET A 144 -16.56 0.12 0.87
N ASN A 145 -17.67 -0.56 0.53
CA ASN A 145 -18.64 -1.00 1.55
C ASN A 145 -18.01 -1.96 2.57
N LYS A 146 -17.14 -2.88 2.11
CA LYS A 146 -16.42 -3.83 2.97
C LYS A 146 -15.36 -3.13 3.84
N LEU A 147 -14.68 -2.11 3.31
CA LEU A 147 -13.73 -1.27 4.04
C LEU A 147 -14.42 -0.60 5.23
N ILE A 148 -15.57 0.05 5.02
CA ILE A 148 -16.32 0.73 6.10
C ILE A 148 -16.69 -0.28 7.20
N LEU A 149 -17.30 -1.41 6.82
CA LEU A 149 -17.66 -2.47 7.77
C LEU A 149 -16.44 -3.06 8.51
N ALA A 150 -15.25 -3.03 7.91
CA ALA A 150 -14.02 -3.45 8.56
C ALA A 150 -13.51 -2.39 9.55
N LEU A 151 -13.58 -1.10 9.20
CA LEU A 151 -13.19 0.01 10.08
C LEU A 151 -14.06 0.03 11.35
N ASP A 152 -15.37 -0.16 11.23
CA ASP A 152 -16.32 -0.28 12.36
C ASP A 152 -15.99 -1.42 13.36
N GLN A 153 -15.16 -2.39 12.95
CA GLN A 153 -14.77 -3.55 13.77
C GLN A 153 -13.36 -3.45 14.35
N LEU A 154 -12.56 -2.48 13.90
CA LEU A 154 -11.17 -2.31 14.31
C LEU A 154 -11.06 -1.34 15.51
N PRO A 155 -10.05 -1.54 16.38
CA PRO A 155 -9.88 -0.66 17.54
C PRO A 155 -9.26 0.68 17.11
N GLU A 156 -9.86 1.78 17.57
CA GLU A 156 -9.33 3.14 17.45
C GLU A 156 -8.09 3.35 18.35
N GLN A 157 -7.38 4.48 18.15
CA GLN A 157 -6.11 4.81 18.81
C GLN A 157 -6.14 5.07 20.32
#